data_AF-A0A917Q2T5-F1
#
_entry.id   AF-A0A917Q2T5-F1
#
_cell.length_a   1.000
_cell.length_b   1.000
_cell.length_c   1.000
_cell.angle_alpha   90.00
_cell.angle_beta   90.00
_cell.angle_gamma   90.00
#
_symmetry.space_group_name_H-M   'P 1'
#
loop_
_entity.id
_entity.type
_entity.pdbx_description
1 polymer ?
#
loop_
_entity_poly.entity_id
_entity_poly.type
_entity_poly.pdbx_seq_one_letter_code
_entity_poly.pdbx_strand_id
1 'polypeptide(L)'
;MSFSKWTIYQFLVILTLIILVYLVNGLGISVAITEDTSNEGRIFRSILTAGFLIALVACIYVIIFCQHKKRPNMLSHSIWSKTPTILFAVGFISIVLFLSLGTFGPLLDWIEHVRWLLYVILIYFIWGFFLFVMSIIVKIKGSQNRVIEHTFVWTCLILLVFIFII
;
A
#
# COMPACT_ATOMS: atom_id res chain seq x y z
N MET A 1 -13.07 -28.23 8.11
CA MET A 1 -12.82 -26.86 8.61
C MET A 1 -13.63 -25.89 7.77
N SER A 2 -14.69 -25.31 8.33
CA SER A 2 -15.51 -24.31 7.61
C SER A 2 -14.70 -23.04 7.44
N PHE A 3 -14.30 -22.72 6.20
CA PHE A 3 -13.69 -21.43 5.88
C PHE A 3 -14.74 -20.35 6.13
N SER A 4 -14.47 -19.44 7.07
CA SER A 4 -15.29 -18.25 7.25
C SER A 4 -15.43 -17.51 5.92
N LYS A 5 -16.64 -17.04 5.59
CA LYS A 5 -16.94 -16.30 4.33
C LYS A 5 -15.93 -15.17 4.06
N TRP A 6 -15.40 -14.57 5.11
CA TRP A 6 -14.36 -13.53 5.07
C TRP A 6 -12.98 -14.00 4.58
N THR A 7 -12.62 -15.28 4.77
CA THR A 7 -11.38 -15.84 4.22
C THR A 7 -11.47 -16.00 2.70
N ILE A 8 -12.66 -16.34 2.18
CA ILE A 8 -12.90 -16.43 0.74
C ILE A 8 -12.74 -15.06 0.10
N TYR A 9 -13.30 -14.00 0.70
CA TYR A 9 -13.12 -12.63 0.22
C TYR A 9 -11.64 -12.19 0.24
N GLN A 10 -10.89 -12.55 1.28
CA GLN A 10 -9.45 -12.24 1.33
C GLN A 10 -8.66 -12.94 0.24
N PHE A 11 -8.96 -14.21 -0.03
CA PHE A 11 -8.34 -14.96 -1.12
C PHE A 11 -8.66 -14.32 -2.48
N LEU A 12 -9.92 -13.92 -2.70
CA LEU A 12 -10.34 -13.23 -3.92
C LEU A 12 -9.59 -11.90 -4.09
N VAL A 13 -9.40 -11.12 -3.03
CA VAL A 13 -8.62 -9.87 -3.09
C VAL A 13 -7.15 -10.12 -3.40
N ILE A 14 -6.55 -11.18 -2.85
CA ILE A 14 -5.17 -11.57 -3.18
C ILE A 14 -5.07 -11.94 -4.66
N LEU A 15 -6.04 -12.70 -5.19
CA LEU A 15 -6.13 -13.01 -6.62
C LEU A 15 -6.24 -11.73 -7.46
N THR A 16 -7.08 -10.77 -7.05
CA THR A 16 -7.21 -9.46 -7.70
C THR A 16 -5.89 -8.70 -7.69
N LEU A 17 -5.14 -8.71 -6.58
CA LEU A 17 -3.81 -8.09 -6.51
C LEU A 17 -2.82 -8.72 -7.49
N ILE A 18 -2.80 -10.05 -7.60
CA ILE A 18 -1.92 -10.76 -8.55
C ILE A 18 -2.28 -10.38 -9.99
N ILE A 19 -3.57 -10.39 -10.33
CA ILE A 19 -4.05 -9.99 -11.66
C ILE A 19 -3.70 -8.53 -11.96
N LEU A 20 -3.87 -7.64 -10.99
CA LEU A 20 -3.55 -6.22 -11.12
C LEU A 20 -2.05 -6.00 -11.40
N VAL A 21 -1.17 -6.66 -10.64
CA VAL A 21 0.28 -6.63 -10.87
C VAL A 21 0.64 -7.18 -12.26
N TYR A 22 0.02 -8.28 -12.66
CA TYR A 22 0.24 -8.87 -13.98
C TYR A 22 -0.19 -7.94 -15.11
N LEU A 23 -1.36 -7.30 -14.98
CA LEU A 23 -1.87 -6.32 -15.95
C LEU A 23 -0.94 -5.12 -16.07
N VAL A 24 -0.51 -4.54 -14.95
CA VAL A 24 0.40 -3.37 -14.96
C VAL A 24 1.74 -3.72 -15.58
N ASN A 25 2.28 -4.90 -15.27
CA ASN A 25 3.53 -5.37 -15.88
C ASN A 25 3.37 -5.63 -17.39
N GLY A 26 2.27 -6.25 -17.81
CA GLY A 26 1.98 -6.57 -19.20
C GLY A 26 1.65 -5.36 -20.06
N LEU A 27 1.01 -4.33 -19.49
CA LEU A 27 0.74 -3.06 -20.16
C LEU A 27 1.97 -2.14 -20.26
N GLY A 28 3.11 -2.54 -19.68
CA GLY A 28 4.32 -1.73 -19.71
C GLY A 28 4.17 -0.41 -18.96
N ILE A 29 3.20 -0.29 -18.04
CA ILE A 29 3.04 0.88 -17.19
C ILE A 29 4.23 0.92 -16.25
N SER A 30 5.25 1.67 -16.66
CA SER A 30 6.39 1.97 -15.81
C SER A 30 5.89 2.89 -14.70
N VAL A 31 5.76 2.34 -13.50
CA VAL A 31 5.61 3.15 -12.28
C VAL A 31 6.86 4.01 -12.05
N ALA A 32 7.97 3.66 -12.71
CA ALA A 32 9.12 4.53 -12.91
C ALA A 32 8.72 5.72 -13.80
N ILE A 33 8.88 6.91 -13.25
CA ILE A 33 8.70 8.21 -13.89
C ILE A 33 9.69 8.29 -15.06
N THR A 34 9.30 7.78 -16.22
CA THR A 34 10.01 8.12 -17.47
C THR A 34 9.65 9.55 -17.81
N GLU A 35 10.68 10.38 -17.98
CA GLU A 35 10.58 11.77 -18.43
C GLU A 35 9.93 11.83 -19.83
N ASP A 36 8.60 11.83 -19.87
CA ASP A 36 7.87 12.12 -21.09
C ASP A 36 7.88 13.65 -21.27
N THR A 37 8.50 14.14 -22.34
CA THR A 37 8.69 15.58 -22.60
C THR A 37 7.38 16.32 -22.92
N SER A 38 6.29 15.59 -23.14
CA SER A 38 4.96 16.17 -23.37
C SER A 38 4.17 16.30 -22.06
N ASN A 39 3.60 17.49 -21.81
CA ASN A 39 2.76 17.73 -20.64
C ASN A 39 1.54 16.79 -20.58
N GLU A 40 0.98 16.42 -21.73
CA GLU A 40 -0.18 15.52 -21.84
C GLU A 40 0.18 14.07 -21.48
N GLY A 41 1.33 13.58 -21.98
CA GLY A 41 1.83 12.24 -21.64
C GLY A 41 2.16 12.09 -20.15
N ARG A 42 2.73 13.13 -19.55
CA ARG A 42 3.04 13.15 -18.11
C ARG A 42 1.78 13.06 -17.24
N ILE A 43 0.77 13.88 -17.51
CA ILE A 43 -0.48 13.87 -16.74
C ILE A 43 -1.19 12.52 -16.87
N PHE A 44 -1.27 11.96 -18.07
CA PHE A 44 -1.91 10.67 -18.30
C PHE A 44 -1.21 9.54 -17.53
N ARG A 45 0.13 9.49 -17.53
CA ARG A 45 0.90 8.51 -16.75
C ARG A 45 0.70 8.69 -15.24
N SER A 46 0.70 9.93 -14.73
CA SER A 46 0.43 10.20 -13.30
C SER A 46 -0.97 9.74 -12.89
N ILE A 47 -1.98 9.91 -13.74
CA ILE A 47 -3.35 9.41 -13.50
C ILE A 47 -3.36 7.87 -13.45
N LEU A 48 -2.68 7.20 -14.38
CA LEU A 48 -2.57 5.73 -14.37
C LEU A 48 -1.87 5.22 -13.11
N THR A 49 -0.76 5.84 -12.70
CA THR A 49 -0.04 5.49 -11.47
C THR A 49 -0.92 5.75 -10.23
N ALA A 50 -1.64 6.87 -10.17
CA ALA A 50 -2.59 7.14 -9.09
C ALA A 50 -3.72 6.10 -9.04
N GLY A 51 -4.29 5.73 -10.18
CA GLY A 51 -5.33 4.69 -10.28
C GLY A 51 -4.82 3.34 -9.77
N PHE A 52 -3.61 2.95 -10.15
CA PHE A 52 -2.97 1.73 -9.66
C PHE A 52 -2.74 1.75 -8.14
N LEU A 53 -2.21 2.85 -7.61
CA LEU A 53 -1.95 3.00 -6.17
C LEU A 53 -3.25 3.01 -5.36
N ILE A 54 -4.30 3.68 -5.84
CA ILE A 54 -5.63 3.67 -5.21
C ILE A 54 -6.21 2.26 -5.23
N ALA A 55 -6.07 1.51 -6.33
CA ALA A 55 -6.51 0.13 -6.41
C ALA A 55 -5.77 -0.78 -5.41
N LEU A 56 -4.45 -0.61 -5.26
CA LEU A 56 -3.66 -1.30 -4.24
C LEU A 56 -4.18 -0.97 -2.83
N VAL A 57 -4.37 0.31 -2.53
CA VAL A 57 -4.92 0.75 -1.23
C VAL A 57 -6.32 0.21 -0.99
N ALA A 58 -7.16 0.11 -2.04
CA ALA A 58 -8.48 -0.49 -1.95
C ALA A 58 -8.41 -1.99 -1.62
N CYS A 59 -7.50 -2.74 -2.24
CA CYS A 59 -7.27 -4.14 -1.90
C CYS A 59 -6.84 -4.30 -0.43
N ILE A 60 -5.91 -3.46 0.04
CA ILE A 60 -5.44 -3.45 1.43
C ILE A 60 -6.60 -3.15 2.38
N TYR A 61 -7.39 -2.12 2.06
CA TYR A 61 -8.59 -1.76 2.81
C TYR A 61 -9.55 -2.93 2.94
N VAL A 62 -9.87 -3.65 1.85
CA VAL A 62 -10.79 -4.80 1.91
C VAL A 62 -10.20 -5.94 2.76
N ILE A 63 -8.89 -6.21 2.67
CA ILE A 63 -8.25 -7.23 3.52
C ILE A 63 -8.40 -6.87 5.00
N ILE A 64 -8.09 -5.63 5.37
CA ILE A 64 -8.19 -5.13 6.75
C ILE A 64 -9.64 -5.08 7.24
N PHE A 65 -10.57 -4.67 6.37
CA PHE A 65 -12.01 -4.69 6.67
C PHE A 65 -12.49 -6.10 6.96
N CYS A 66 -12.09 -7.09 6.14
CA CYS A 66 -12.40 -8.49 6.38
C CYS A 66 -11.77 -9.01 7.68
N GLN A 67 -10.54 -8.61 8.00
CA GLN A 67 -9.91 -8.97 9.29
C GLN A 67 -10.65 -8.37 10.48
N HIS A 68 -11.07 -7.11 10.38
CA HIS A 68 -11.84 -6.45 11.42
C HIS A 68 -13.21 -7.10 11.62
N LYS A 69 -13.88 -7.53 10.53
CA LYS A 69 -15.13 -8.31 10.62
C LYS A 69 -14.94 -9.70 11.26
N LYS A 70 -13.77 -10.33 11.07
CA LYS A 70 -13.41 -11.58 11.76
C LYS A 70 -13.07 -11.34 13.25
N ARG A 71 -12.47 -10.20 13.57
CA ARG A 71 -11.98 -9.84 14.92
C ARG A 71 -12.40 -8.40 15.26
N PRO A 72 -13.62 -8.18 15.77
CA PRO A 72 -14.13 -6.83 16.05
C PRO A 72 -13.27 -6.07 17.08
N ASN A 73 -12.69 -6.80 18.04
CA ASN A 73 -11.82 -6.24 19.08
C ASN A 73 -10.39 -5.93 18.58
N MET A 74 -10.08 -6.10 17.29
CA MET A 74 -8.74 -5.85 16.77
C MET A 74 -8.26 -4.43 17.08
N LEU A 75 -9.13 -3.42 16.98
CA LEU A 75 -8.78 -2.00 17.13
C LEU A 75 -8.87 -1.48 18.58
N SER A 76 -9.41 -2.26 19.52
CA SER A 76 -9.50 -1.88 20.95
C SER A 76 -8.30 -2.35 21.75
N HIS A 77 -7.44 -3.19 21.17
CA HIS A 77 -6.28 -3.70 21.87
C HIS A 77 -5.30 -2.56 22.19
N SER A 78 -4.76 -2.55 23.42
CA SER A 78 -3.79 -1.54 23.87
C SER A 78 -2.54 -1.44 23.01
N ILE A 79 -2.31 -2.46 22.15
CA ILE A 79 -1.19 -2.53 21.21
C ILE A 79 -1.20 -1.33 20.25
N TRP A 80 -2.38 -0.84 19.86
CA TRP A 80 -2.54 0.31 18.95
C TRP A 80 -2.03 1.63 19.52
N SER A 81 -1.83 1.74 20.84
CA SER A 81 -1.21 2.93 21.43
C SER A 81 0.28 3.07 21.08
N LYS A 82 0.98 1.93 20.91
CA LYS A 82 2.42 1.87 20.59
C LYS A 82 2.68 1.59 19.11
N THR A 83 1.68 1.07 18.38
CA THR A 83 1.76 0.77 16.95
C THR A 83 2.30 1.92 16.10
N PRO A 84 1.93 3.21 16.29
CA PRO A 84 2.47 4.29 15.47
C PRO A 84 3.99 4.41 15.58
N THR A 85 4.55 4.33 16.79
CA THR A 85 6.00 4.41 17.02
C THR A 85 6.72 3.19 16.45
N ILE A 86 6.14 2.00 16.61
CA ILE A 86 6.70 0.76 16.05
C ILE A 86 6.70 0.82 14.51
N LEU A 87 5.59 1.22 13.90
CA LEU A 87 5.48 1.34 12.44
C LEU A 87 6.39 2.43 11.89
N PHE A 88 6.58 3.53 12.63
CA PHE A 88 7.55 4.56 12.25
C PHE A 88 8.98 4.00 12.27
N ALA A 89 9.37 3.30 13.33
CA ALA A 89 10.69 2.68 13.43
C ALA A 89 10.93 1.64 12.33
N VAL A 90 9.95 0.75 12.10
CA VAL A 90 10.02 -0.25 11.02
C VAL A 90 10.09 0.44 9.66
N GLY A 91 9.25 1.44 9.41
CA GLY A 91 9.27 2.20 8.16
C GLY A 91 10.60 2.90 7.93
N PHE A 92 11.17 3.52 8.96
CA PHE A 92 12.47 4.17 8.89
C PHE A 92 13.59 3.17 8.57
N ILE A 93 13.64 2.03 9.28
CA ILE A 93 14.63 0.97 9.03
C ILE A 93 14.47 0.44 7.59
N SER A 94 13.24 0.23 7.12
CA SER A 94 12.99 -0.26 5.76
C SER A 94 13.40 0.74 4.69
N ILE A 95 13.23 2.05 4.92
CA ILE A 95 13.73 3.09 4.02
C ILE A 95 15.27 3.06 3.98
N VAL A 96 15.93 3.01 5.14
CA VAL A 96 17.40 2.94 5.23
C VAL A 96 17.93 1.70 4.51
N LEU A 97 17.30 0.54 4.71
CA LEU A 97 17.67 -0.70 4.02
C LEU A 97 17.44 -0.60 2.52
N PHE A 98 16.30 -0.07 2.08
CA PHE A 98 16.00 0.10 0.66
C PHE A 98 17.01 1.02 -0.01
N LEU A 99 17.35 2.15 0.61
CA LEU A 99 18.36 3.07 0.10
C LEU A 99 19.75 2.44 0.09
N SER A 100 20.16 1.77 1.18
CA SER A 100 21.47 1.11 1.26
C SER A 100 21.61 0.00 0.22
N LEU A 101 20.57 -0.82 0.03
CA LEU A 101 20.58 -1.90 -0.95
C LEU A 101 20.47 -1.36 -2.39
N GLY A 102 19.77 -0.24 -2.60
CA GLY A 102 19.66 0.41 -3.90
C GLY A 102 20.93 1.14 -4.34
N THR A 103 21.71 1.68 -3.40
CA THR A 103 22.92 2.47 -3.70
C THR A 103 24.21 1.66 -3.65
N PHE A 104 24.35 0.79 -2.66
CA PHE A 104 25.56 -0.01 -2.44
C PHE A 104 25.35 -1.51 -2.70
N GLY A 105 24.10 -1.95 -2.84
CA GLY A 105 23.76 -3.36 -3.02
C GLY A 105 23.27 -3.69 -4.44
N PRO A 106 23.00 -4.99 -4.69
CA PRO A 106 22.54 -5.48 -5.99
C PRO A 106 21.03 -5.30 -6.22
N LEU A 107 20.37 -4.40 -5.46
CA LEU A 107 18.91 -4.29 -5.53
C LEU A 107 18.43 -3.85 -6.91
N LEU A 108 19.16 -2.93 -7.55
CA LEU A 108 18.84 -2.48 -8.91
C LEU A 108 19.01 -3.63 -9.90
N ASP A 109 20.12 -4.37 -9.82
CA ASP A 109 20.34 -5.57 -10.65
C ASP A 109 19.22 -6.60 -10.48
N TRP A 110 18.76 -6.82 -9.24
CA TRP A 110 17.65 -7.72 -8.96
C TRP A 110 16.33 -7.22 -9.54
N ILE A 111 16.05 -5.92 -9.46
CA ILE A 111 14.85 -5.32 -10.04
C ILE A 111 14.88 -5.43 -11.58
N GLU A 112 16.04 -5.26 -12.20
CA GLU A 112 16.21 -5.41 -13.66
C GLU A 112 15.93 -6.84 -14.12
N HIS A 113 16.49 -7.84 -13.43
CA HIS A 113 16.29 -9.25 -13.76
C HIS A 113 14.88 -9.73 -13.37
N VAL A 114 14.32 -9.18 -12.29
CA VAL A 114 13.10 -9.65 -11.64
C VAL A 114 12.16 -8.46 -11.44
N ARG A 115 11.57 -7.96 -12.52
CA ARG A 115 10.67 -6.79 -12.52
C ARG A 115 9.55 -6.87 -11.49
N TRP A 116 9.04 -8.07 -11.18
CA TRP A 116 7.96 -8.22 -10.20
C TRP A 116 8.37 -7.86 -8.75
N LEU A 117 9.68 -7.89 -8.45
CA LEU A 117 10.23 -7.51 -7.16
C LEU A 117 9.89 -6.05 -6.82
N LEU A 118 9.91 -5.14 -7.80
CA LEU A 118 9.54 -3.74 -7.61
C LEU A 118 8.10 -3.61 -7.09
N TYR A 119 7.15 -4.36 -7.66
CA TYR A 119 5.75 -4.32 -7.23
C TYR A 119 5.59 -4.90 -5.82
N VAL A 120 6.36 -5.92 -5.44
CA VAL A 120 6.34 -6.48 -4.07
C VAL A 120 6.85 -5.47 -3.07
N ILE A 121 7.97 -4.82 -3.36
CA ILE A 121 8.52 -3.75 -2.52
C ILE A 121 7.53 -2.61 -2.39
N LEU A 122 6.89 -2.20 -3.49
CA LEU A 122 5.87 -1.16 -3.50
C LEU A 122 4.66 -1.54 -2.63
N ILE A 123 4.12 -2.75 -2.80
CA ILE A 123 3.01 -3.26 -1.97
C ILE A 123 3.40 -3.27 -0.49
N TYR A 124 4.64 -3.67 -0.16
CA TYR A 124 5.16 -3.65 1.21
C TYR A 124 5.13 -2.23 1.81
N PHE A 125 5.64 -1.23 1.09
CA PHE A 125 5.65 0.16 1.57
C PHE A 125 4.23 0.74 1.68
N ILE A 126 3.35 0.49 0.71
CA ILE A 126 1.96 0.97 0.76
C ILE A 126 1.21 0.30 1.91
N TRP A 127 1.42 -0.98 2.14
CA TRP A 127 0.84 -1.71 3.28
C TRP A 127 1.29 -1.11 4.61
N GLY A 128 2.61 -0.91 4.78
CA GLY A 128 3.16 -0.27 5.97
C GLY A 128 2.60 1.14 6.18
N PHE A 129 2.53 1.94 5.11
CA PHE A 129 1.98 3.29 5.14
C PHE A 129 0.49 3.30 5.52
N PHE A 130 -0.32 2.42 4.94
CA PHE A 130 -1.74 2.28 5.28
C PHE A 130 -1.91 1.96 6.78
N LEU A 131 -1.14 1.01 7.30
CA LEU A 131 -1.17 0.67 8.74
C LEU A 131 -0.72 1.84 9.61
N PHE A 132 0.26 2.63 9.14
CA PHE A 132 0.73 3.81 9.85
C PHE A 132 -0.38 4.86 9.96
N VAL A 133 -1.03 5.21 8.83
CA VAL A 133 -2.18 6.12 8.80
C VAL A 133 -3.31 5.59 9.70
N MET A 134 -3.58 4.27 9.65
CA MET A 134 -4.58 3.63 10.50
C MET A 134 -4.28 3.84 11.98
N SER A 135 -3.02 3.65 12.37
CA SER A 135 -2.60 3.79 13.77
C SER A 135 -2.77 5.20 14.30
N ILE A 136 -2.53 6.22 13.47
CA ILE A 136 -2.79 7.63 13.80
C ILE A 136 -4.28 7.87 13.96
N ILE A 137 -5.12 7.39 13.03
CA ILE A 137 -6.57 7.63 13.07
C ILE A 137 -7.22 6.93 14.27
N VAL A 138 -6.80 5.70 14.61
CA VAL A 138 -7.25 5.01 15.83
C VAL A 138 -6.97 5.87 17.07
N LYS A 139 -5.76 6.42 17.15
CA LYS A 139 -5.33 7.26 18.29
C LYS A 139 -6.12 8.58 18.38
N ILE A 140 -6.45 9.20 17.24
CA ILE A 140 -7.20 10.47 17.20
C ILE A 140 -8.68 10.24 17.54
N LYS A 141 -9.32 9.23 16.93
CA LYS A 141 -10.78 9.09 17.02
C LYS A 141 -11.26 8.39 18.28
N GLY A 142 -10.46 7.55 18.93
CA GLY A 142 -10.78 6.82 20.17
C GLY A 142 -11.95 5.80 20.06
N SER A 143 -12.89 6.02 19.16
CA SER A 143 -14.01 5.15 18.81
C SER A 143 -13.70 4.36 17.55
N GLN A 144 -14.10 3.08 17.53
CA GLN A 144 -13.81 2.16 16.43
C GLN A 144 -14.65 2.42 15.17
N ASN A 145 -15.67 3.28 15.27
CA ASN A 145 -16.65 3.44 14.21
C ASN A 145 -16.03 4.18 13.02
N ARG A 146 -16.07 3.55 11.83
CA ARG A 146 -15.55 4.10 10.56
C ARG A 146 -14.05 4.40 10.50
N VAL A 147 -13.24 3.94 11.46
CA VAL A 147 -11.78 4.15 11.44
C VAL A 147 -11.15 3.65 10.15
N ILE A 148 -11.56 2.47 9.69
CA ILE A 148 -11.03 1.82 8.48
C ILE A 148 -11.39 2.64 7.22
N GLU A 149 -12.61 3.15 7.13
CA GLU A 149 -13.08 4.00 6.02
C GLU A 149 -12.30 5.31 5.97
N HIS A 150 -12.11 5.97 7.12
CA HIS A 150 -11.29 7.18 7.19
C HIS A 150 -9.82 6.91 6.83
N THR A 151 -9.29 5.75 7.22
CA THR A 151 -7.92 5.35 6.87
C THR A 151 -7.76 5.23 5.36
N PHE A 152 -8.72 4.61 4.69
CA PHE A 152 -8.72 4.53 3.23
C PHE A 152 -8.71 5.91 2.58
N VAL A 153 -9.63 6.80 2.98
CA VAL A 153 -9.73 8.15 2.40
C VAL A 153 -8.45 8.95 2.63
N TRP A 154 -7.92 8.97 3.86
CA TRP A 154 -6.69 9.71 4.16
C TRP A 154 -5.47 9.14 3.43
N THR A 155 -5.34 7.82 3.34
CA THR A 155 -4.24 7.19 2.61
C THR A 155 -4.29 7.56 1.12
N CYS A 156 -5.47 7.47 0.49
CA CYS A 156 -5.66 7.85 -0.91
C CYS A 156 -5.37 9.34 -1.14
N LEU A 157 -5.86 10.23 -0.27
CA LEU A 157 -5.60 11.68 -0.39
C LEU A 157 -4.11 12.00 -0.28
N ILE A 158 -3.41 11.42 0.69
CA ILE A 158 -1.98 11.67 0.85
C ILE A 158 -1.20 11.17 -0.37
N LEU A 159 -1.49 9.96 -0.87
CA LEU A 159 -0.84 9.44 -2.07
C LEU A 159 -1.10 10.30 -3.30
N LEU A 160 -2.34 10.78 -3.49
CA LEU A 160 -2.69 11.66 -4.61
C LEU A 160 -1.90 12.96 -4.52
N VAL A 161 -1.85 13.58 -3.35
CA VAL A 161 -1.05 14.79 -3.11
C VAL A 161 0.43 14.56 -3.45
N PHE A 162 1.01 13.44 -3.05
CA PHE A 162 2.41 13.11 -3.40
C PHE A 162 2.61 12.95 -4.91
N ILE A 163 1.73 12.24 -5.61
CA ILE A 163 1.89 11.95 -7.05
C ILE A 163 1.78 13.19 -7.93
N PHE A 164 0.94 14.16 -7.54
CA PHE A 164 0.69 15.37 -8.34
C PHE A 164 1.57 16.56 -7.95
N ILE A 165 2.24 16.51 -6.79
CA ILE A 165 3.25 17.52 -6.40
C ILE A 165 4.63 17.20 -6.98
N ILE A 166 4.97 15.93 -7.10
CA ILE A 166 6.22 15.44 -7.73
C ILE A 166 6.11 15.58 -9.25
#